data_AF-A0A2V8T3X4-F1
#
_entry.id   AF-A0A2V8T3X4-F1
#
_cell.length_a   1.000
_cell.length_b   1.000
_cell.length_c   1.000
_cell.angle_alpha   90.00
_cell.angle_beta   90.00
_cell.angle_gamma   90.00
#
_symmetry.space_group_name_H-M   'P 1'
#
loop_
_entity.id
_entity.type
_entity.pdbx_description
1 polymer ?
#
loop_
_entity_poly.entity_id
_entity_poly.type
_entity_poly.pdbx_seq_one_letter_code
_entity_poly.pdbx_strand_id
1 'polypeptide(L)' 'MRQTLLDLVVCPACQAALSVEAGVRAGDHIESGTLVCSGGHRYPIGRSVPRGSIRD' A
#
# COMPACT_ATOMS: atom_id res chain seq x y z
N MET A 1 -3.07 4.82 -5.48
CA MET A 1 -1.64 4.76 -5.87
C MET A 1 -1.54 4.28 -7.31
N ARG A 2 -0.70 4.86 -8.18
CA ARG A 2 -0.54 4.35 -9.56
C ARG A 2 0.35 3.10 -9.57
N GLN A 3 0.02 2.12 -10.42
CA GLN A 3 0.79 0.89 -10.58
C GLN A 3 2.25 1.17 -11.00
N THR A 4 2.47 2.16 -11.87
CA THR A 4 3.84 2.55 -12.30
C THR A 4 4.71 3.11 -11.17
N LEU A 5 4.10 3.64 -10.11
CA LEU A 5 4.84 4.05 -8.92
C LEU A 5 5.27 2.84 -8.09
N LEU A 6 4.56 1.71 -8.17
CA LEU A 6 4.93 0.49 -7.44
C LEU A 6 6.29 -0.02 -7.92
N ASP A 7 6.56 0.06 -9.22
CA ASP A 7 7.82 -0.39 -9.82
C ASP A 7 9.02 0.48 -9.42
N LEU A 8 8.76 1.68 -8.86
CA LEU A 8 9.77 2.63 -8.42
C LEU A 8 9.98 2.63 -6.90
N VAL A 9 9.17 1.88 -6.13
CA VAL A 9 9.25 1.87 -4.67
C VAL A 9 9.72 0.51 -4.16
N VAL A 10 10.59 0.56 -3.16
CA VAL A 10 11.11 -0.61 -2.45
C VAL A 10 10.71 -0.54 -0.98
N CYS A 11 10.81 -1.68 -0.29
CA CYS A 11 10.57 -1.74 1.15
C CYS A 11 11.57 -0.84 1.90
N PRO A 12 11.12 0.11 2.72
CA PRO A 12 12.03 0.99 3.47
C PRO A 12 12.84 0.25 4.54
N ALA A 13 12.39 -0.92 5.01
CA ALA A 13 13.07 -1.69 6.05
C ALA A 13 14.13 -2.66 5.50
N CYS A 14 13.89 -3.28 4.34
CA CYS A 14 14.79 -4.31 3.79
C CYS A 14 15.16 -4.11 2.32
N GLN A 15 14.73 -3.01 1.69
CA GLN A 15 14.99 -2.66 0.29
C GLN A 15 14.51 -3.67 -0.76
N ALA A 16 13.76 -4.71 -0.35
CA ALA A 16 13.15 -5.66 -1.26
C ALA A 16 12.02 -5.03 -2.08
N ALA A 17 11.72 -5.62 -3.24
CA ALA A 17 10.59 -5.22 -4.08
C ALA A 17 9.27 -5.35 -3.30
N LEU A 18 8.36 -4.40 -3.54
CA LEU A 18 7.02 -4.39 -2.97
C LEU A 18 6.01 -4.98 -3.97
N SER A 19 5.00 -5.67 -3.46
CA SER A 19 3.88 -6.21 -4.24
C SER A 19 2.56 -5.91 -3.53
N VAL A 20 1.46 -5.85 -4.27
CA VAL A 20 0.14 -5.58 -3.69
C VAL A 20 -0.57 -6.90 -3.38
N GLU A 21 -0.88 -7.12 -2.11
CA GLU A 21 -1.76 -8.18 -1.63
C GLU A 21 -3.16 -7.62 -1.39
N ALA A 22 -4.19 -8.36 -1.83
CA ALA A 22 -5.62 -8.09 -1.58
C ALA A 22 -6.03 -6.62 -1.77
N GLY A 23 -5.97 -6.10 -3.01
CA GLY A 23 -6.27 -4.70 -3.32
C GLY A 23 -7.40 -4.49 -4.32
N VAL A 24 -8.11 -3.37 -4.19
CA VAL A 24 -9.07 -2.88 -5.18
C VAL A 24 -8.32 -2.06 -6.23
N ARG A 25 -8.54 -2.39 -7.50
CA ARG A 25 -7.89 -1.75 -8.65
C ARG A 25 -8.94 -1.15 -9.58
N ALA A 26 -8.71 0.08 -9.99
CA ALA A 26 -9.43 0.78 -11.04
C ALA A 26 -8.45 1.11 -12.17
N GLY A 27 -8.31 0.21 -13.14
CA GLY A 27 -7.32 0.34 -14.22
C GLY A 27 -5.87 0.31 -13.69
N ASP A 28 -5.11 1.37 -13.98
CA ASP A 28 -3.73 1.56 -13.50
C ASP A 28 -3.66 2.08 -12.05
N HIS A 29 -4.81 2.32 -11.42
CA HIS A 29 -4.91 2.87 -10.08
C HIS A 29 -5.24 1.78 -9.05
N ILE A 30 -4.44 1.70 -7.99
CA ILE A 30 -4.69 0.90 -6.79
C ILE A 30 -5.40 1.79 -5.78
N GLU A 31 -6.68 1.56 -5.52
CA GLU A 31 -7.51 2.36 -4.62
C GLU A 31 -7.30 1.98 -3.15
N SER A 32 -7.16 0.68 -2.88
CA SER A 32 -6.91 0.13 -1.56
C SER A 32 -6.14 -1.20 -1.67
N GLY A 33 -5.50 -1.63 -0.59
CA GLY A 33 -4.79 -2.91 -0.52
C GLY A 33 -3.69 -2.91 0.53
N THR A 34 -2.80 -3.88 0.49
CA THR A 34 -1.60 -3.92 1.35
C THR A 34 -0.36 -4.14 0.49
N LEU A 35 0.62 -3.26 0.59
CA LEU A 35 1.96 -3.53 0.06
C LEU A 35 2.66 -4.54 0.96
N VAL A 36 3.22 -5.59 0.38
CA VAL A 36 3.99 -6.62 1.06
C VAL A 36 5.35 -6.78 0.40
N CYS A 37 6.37 -7.11 1.18
CA CYS A 37 7.70 -7.47 0.68
C CYS A 37 8.04 -8.92 1.04
N SER A 38 9.07 -9.49 0.41
CA SER A 38 9.58 -10.85 0.72
C SER A 38 10.12 -10.98 2.16
N GLY A 39 10.46 -9.87 2.81
CA GLY A 39 10.86 -9.84 4.22
C GLY A 39 9.70 -9.87 5.21
N GLY A 40 8.45 -9.92 4.75
CA GLY A 40 7.26 -10.03 5.60
C GLY A 40 6.68 -8.70 6.11
N HIS A 41 7.28 -7.55 5.78
CA HIS A 41 6.72 -6.24 6.12
C HIS A 41 5.46 -5.92 5.30
N ARG A 42 4.49 -5.25 5.93
CA ARG A 42 3.17 -4.95 5.38
C ARG A 42 2.85 -3.47 5.53
N TYR A 43 2.42 -2.79 4.47
CA TYR A 43 2.07 -1.37 4.46
C TYR A 43 0.69 -1.17 3.83
N PRO A 44 -0.33 -0.69 4.58
CA PRO A 44 -1.66 -0.50 4.03
C PRO A 44 -1.67 0.61 2.96
N ILE A 45 -2.26 0.30 1.82
CA ILE A 45 -2.66 1.25 0.78
C ILE A 45 -4.10 1.64 1.10
N GLY A 46 -4.31 2.86 1.54
CA GLY A 46 -5.62 3.41 1.79
C GLY A 46 -5.54 4.92 1.94
N ARG A 47 -6.70 5.59 1.92
CA ARG A 47 -6.78 6.96 2.43
C ARG A 47 -6.43 6.90 3.92
N SER A 48 -5.18 7.21 4.26
CA SER A 48 -4.78 7.65 5.59
C SER A 48 -5.42 9.00 5.88
N VAL A 49 -6.75 9.03 5.97
CA VAL A 49 -7.44 10.01 6.81
C VAL A 49 -7.86 9.19 8.01
N PRO A 50 -7.27 9.42 9.20
CA PRO A 50 -7.79 8.87 10.43
C PRO A 50 -9.27 9.22 10.46
N ARG A 51 -10.17 8.23 10.48
CA ARG A 51 -11.54 8.50 10.89
C ARG A 51 -11.43 8.94 12.34
N GLY A 52 -11.58 10.24 12.56
CA GLY A 52 -11.44 10.86 13.86
C GLY A 52 -12.20 10.03 14.89
N SER A 53 -11.52 9.65 15.96
CA SER A 53 -12.19 9.35 17.21
C SER A 53 -12.78 10.64 17.74
N ILE A 54 -13.87 11.13 17.14
CA ILE A 54 -14.81 11.99 17.82
C ILE A 54 -15.64 11.04 18.68
N ARG A 55 -15.21 10.88 19.93
CA ARG A 55 -16.04 10.28 20.97
C ARG A 55 -17.08 11.35 21.33
N ASP A 56 -18.35 11.02 21.14
CA ASP A 56 -19.45 11.60 21.93
C ASP A 56 -19.35 11.04 23.36
#